data_AF-A0A968W9V8-F1
#
_entry.id   AF-A0A968W9V8-F1
#
_cell.length_a   1.000
_cell.length_b   1.000
_cell.length_c   1.000
_cell.angle_alpha   90.00
_cell.angle_beta   90.00
_cell.angle_gamma   90.00
#
_symmetry.space_group_name_H-M   'P 1'
#
loop_
_entity.id
_entity.type
_entity.pdbx_description
1 polymer ?
#
loop_
_entity_poly.entity_id
_entity_poly.type
_entity_poly.pdbx_seq_one_letter_code
_entity_poly.pdbx_strand_id
1 'polypeptide(L)'
;MGISRGIKGSKATYTTLKKYYAAVNQDSRLINLERFLPKAHISETSEEYRQQIIHILNPEFEIINYQLNQRSRLLKQFNELKQTAIESEQLRQKLESELRILKTSIERQDLPLGLVAYELGINQDNQLSKKNAVDLVMQVNQCQFDDALIWLRDKFGEERMLAAVTNQVANRALRIAHQNPQRVFVPPAPNPNLWKEVEKYFQLHYCIPQRLTQIVNQRGLLYADTSGSAVFIARNLSSEVTGAYLHSLQTTANGFSLYPGSKRSAGWFHLSMGKSSDNPITTAMLTTSPIESLSLAILNAPHTHRTLYLSIDRIHSLNIAEHYVCVPIDFLKTVPNVAIAMPAKNVAAIQKLLPGATKLQPRTTWNKELQQRQGATYYAALE
;
A
#
# COMPACT_ATOMS: atom_id res chain seq x y z
N MET A 1 -0.54 27.99 -29.47
CA MET A 1 -1.83 28.42 -30.04
C MET A 1 -2.30 27.30 -30.97
N GLY A 2 -3.51 26.76 -30.94
CA GLY A 2 -4.68 27.07 -30.13
C GLY A 2 -5.50 25.79 -29.85
N ILE A 3 -6.14 25.78 -28.69
CA ILE A 3 -7.17 24.80 -28.33
C ILE A 3 -8.47 25.42 -28.85
N SER A 4 -9.05 24.87 -29.91
CA SER A 4 -10.38 25.25 -30.39
C SER A 4 -11.42 24.81 -29.38
N ARG A 5 -12.21 25.78 -28.90
CA ARG A 5 -13.28 25.65 -27.91
C ARG A 5 -14.26 24.54 -28.30
N GLY A 6 -14.39 23.53 -27.45
CA GLY A 6 -15.53 22.62 -27.47
C GLY A 6 -16.82 23.39 -27.25
N ILE A 7 -17.81 23.11 -28.09
CA ILE A 7 -19.09 23.81 -28.18
C ILE A 7 -19.86 23.61 -26.86
N LYS A 8 -20.32 24.72 -26.27
CA LYS A 8 -21.11 24.76 -25.05
C LYS A 8 -22.49 24.12 -25.33
N GLY A 9 -22.69 22.87 -24.92
CA GLY A 9 -24.02 22.22 -24.95
C GLY A 9 -24.10 20.73 -25.29
N SER A 10 -22.99 20.03 -25.57
CA SER A 10 -23.04 18.63 -26.00
C SER A 10 -23.41 17.68 -24.84
N LYS A 11 -24.70 17.40 -24.65
CA LYS A 11 -25.19 16.29 -23.83
C LYS A 11 -24.95 14.98 -24.58
N ALA A 12 -23.94 14.21 -24.18
CA ALA A 12 -23.77 12.84 -24.64
C ALA A 12 -24.91 11.97 -24.07
N THR A 13 -25.68 11.32 -24.94
CA THR A 13 -26.77 10.41 -24.56
C THR A 13 -26.22 9.05 -24.10
N TYR A 14 -26.95 8.40 -23.19
CA TYR A 14 -26.60 7.12 -22.55
C TYR A 14 -26.27 5.97 -23.54
N THR A 15 -26.76 6.07 -24.78
CA THR A 15 -26.52 5.12 -25.87
C THR A 15 -25.06 5.10 -26.34
N THR A 16 -24.33 6.22 -26.22
CA THR A 16 -22.93 6.37 -26.64
C THR A 16 -21.98 5.68 -25.65
N LEU A 17 -22.31 5.72 -24.35
CA LEU A 17 -21.55 5.05 -23.28
C LEU A 17 -21.62 3.52 -23.36
N LYS A 18 -22.75 2.96 -23.78
CA LYS A 18 -22.94 1.50 -23.86
C LYS A 18 -22.17 0.87 -25.04
N LYS A 19 -22.04 1.59 -26.16
CA LYS A 19 -21.19 1.18 -27.29
C LYS A 19 -19.68 1.25 -26.95
N TYR A 20 -19.30 2.19 -26.07
CA TYR A 20 -17.92 2.39 -25.61
C TYR A 20 -17.36 1.19 -24.82
N TYR A 21 -18.12 0.64 -23.86
CA TYR A 21 -17.65 -0.50 -23.06
C TYR A 21 -17.64 -1.83 -23.82
N ALA A 22 -18.45 -1.96 -24.89
CA ALA A 22 -18.42 -3.16 -25.75
C ALA A 22 -17.15 -3.23 -26.61
N ALA A 23 -16.54 -2.07 -26.96
CA ALA A 23 -15.32 -2.00 -27.75
C ALA A 23 -14.03 -2.24 -26.92
N VAL A 24 -14.09 -2.06 -25.59
CA VAL A 24 -12.95 -2.23 -24.68
C VAL A 24 -12.54 -3.70 -24.51
N ASN A 25 -13.46 -4.65 -24.75
CA ASN A 25 -13.23 -6.09 -24.57
C ASN A 25 -13.04 -6.88 -25.87
N GLN A 26 -12.78 -6.22 -27.01
CA GLN A 26 -12.55 -6.90 -28.29
C GLN A 26 -11.07 -6.93 -28.65
N ASP A 27 -10.61 -8.09 -29.13
CA ASP A 27 -9.27 -8.28 -29.68
C ASP A 27 -8.95 -7.24 -30.76
N SER A 28 -7.68 -6.85 -30.81
CA SER A 28 -7.12 -5.81 -31.68
C SER A 28 -7.71 -5.89 -33.09
N ARG A 29 -8.67 -5.02 -33.41
CA ARG A 29 -9.30 -4.99 -34.73
C ARG A 29 -8.33 -4.40 -35.74
N LEU A 30 -7.90 -5.20 -36.71
CA LEU A 30 -7.37 -4.68 -37.96
C LEU A 30 -8.49 -3.90 -38.66
N ILE A 31 -8.30 -2.60 -38.93
CA ILE A 31 -9.27 -1.84 -39.73
C ILE A 31 -9.27 -2.43 -41.14
N ASN A 32 -10.39 -3.03 -41.54
CA ASN A 32 -10.62 -3.39 -42.93
C ASN A 32 -11.16 -2.17 -43.67
N LEU A 33 -10.26 -1.42 -44.31
CA LEU A 33 -10.55 -0.16 -45.00
C LEU A 33 -11.64 -0.31 -46.07
N GLU A 34 -11.68 -1.43 -46.78
CA GLU A 34 -12.66 -1.68 -47.84
C GLU A 34 -14.10 -1.74 -47.33
N ARG A 35 -14.30 -2.03 -46.04
CA ARG A 35 -15.62 -2.16 -45.42
C ARG A 35 -16.22 -0.83 -44.95
N PHE A 36 -15.40 0.20 -44.81
CA PHE A 36 -15.79 1.51 -44.27
C PHE A 36 -15.80 2.63 -45.31
N LEU A 37 -15.34 2.38 -46.53
CA LEU A 37 -15.37 3.36 -47.61
C LEU A 37 -16.81 3.50 -48.17
N PRO A 38 -17.40 4.71 -48.13
CA PRO A 38 -18.70 4.96 -48.74
C PRO A 38 -18.61 4.86 -50.27
N LYS A 39 -19.72 4.47 -50.92
CA LYS A 39 -19.81 4.47 -52.39
C LYS A 39 -20.02 5.90 -52.87
N ALA A 40 -19.17 6.38 -53.78
CA ALA A 40 -19.28 7.73 -54.32
C ALA A 40 -20.60 7.92 -55.10
N HIS A 41 -21.27 9.05 -54.88
CA HIS A 41 -22.45 9.45 -55.64
C HIS A 41 -22.06 10.34 -56.84
N ILE A 42 -22.82 10.23 -57.93
CA ILE A 42 -22.51 10.87 -59.24
C ILE A 42 -22.54 12.41 -59.17
N SER A 43 -23.17 12.99 -58.15
CA SER A 43 -23.32 14.44 -57.95
C SER A 43 -22.48 15.01 -56.79
N GLU A 44 -21.58 14.23 -56.20
CA GLU A 44 -20.80 14.63 -55.02
C GLU A 44 -19.44 15.19 -55.44
N THR A 45 -19.03 16.31 -54.86
CA THR A 45 -17.69 16.87 -55.12
C THR A 45 -16.61 16.10 -54.35
N SER A 46 -15.37 16.11 -54.85
CA SER A 46 -14.23 15.44 -54.21
C SER A 46 -13.98 15.89 -52.77
N GLU A 47 -14.34 17.13 -52.44
CA GLU A 47 -14.21 17.71 -51.10
C GLU A 47 -15.26 17.13 -50.12
N GLU A 48 -16.49 16.94 -50.59
CA GLU A 48 -17.62 16.39 -49.80
C GLU A 48 -17.40 14.91 -49.48
N TYR A 49 -16.95 14.14 -50.47
CA TYR A 49 -16.60 12.73 -50.27
C TYR A 49 -15.44 12.57 -49.27
N ARG A 50 -14.43 13.45 -49.31
CA ARG A 50 -13.31 13.46 -48.35
C ARG A 50 -13.78 13.78 -46.93
N GLN A 51 -14.68 14.75 -46.78
CA GLN A 51 -15.28 15.10 -45.49
C GLN A 51 -16.07 13.93 -44.91
N GLN A 52 -16.81 13.20 -45.74
CA GLN A 52 -17.60 12.04 -45.34
C GLN A 52 -16.71 10.87 -44.88
N ILE A 53 -15.63 10.58 -45.61
CA ILE A 53 -14.63 9.58 -45.20
C ILE A 53 -14.02 9.94 -43.85
N ILE A 54 -13.60 11.20 -43.67
CA ILE A 54 -13.04 11.66 -42.40
C ILE A 54 -14.06 11.45 -41.29
N HIS A 55 -15.33 11.84 -41.49
CA HIS A 55 -16.37 11.69 -40.48
C HIS A 55 -16.61 10.23 -40.07
N ILE A 56 -16.57 9.30 -41.03
CA ILE A 56 -16.78 7.85 -40.78
C ILE A 56 -15.60 7.23 -40.05
N LEU A 57 -14.37 7.58 -40.42
CA LEU A 57 -13.16 6.96 -39.89
C LEU A 57 -12.64 7.59 -38.58
N ASN A 58 -12.97 8.87 -38.32
CA ASN A 58 -12.52 9.57 -37.11
C ASN A 58 -12.79 8.81 -35.80
N PRO A 59 -14.01 8.30 -35.52
CA PRO A 59 -14.29 7.60 -34.27
C PRO A 59 -13.49 6.30 -34.10
N GLU A 60 -13.21 5.57 -35.18
CA GLU A 60 -12.39 4.35 -35.13
C GLU A 60 -10.91 4.69 -34.87
N PHE A 61 -10.39 5.77 -35.49
CA PHE A 61 -9.03 6.25 -35.20
C PHE A 61 -8.88 6.77 -33.77
N GLU A 62 -9.90 7.41 -33.21
CA GLU A 62 -9.91 7.82 -31.80
C GLU A 62 -9.81 6.61 -30.85
N ILE A 63 -10.55 5.53 -31.13
CA ILE A 63 -10.50 4.29 -30.34
C ILE A 63 -9.11 3.66 -30.42
N ILE A 64 -8.52 3.58 -31.63
CA ILE A 64 -7.19 2.99 -31.82
C ILE A 64 -6.11 3.81 -31.15
N ASN A 65 -6.13 5.13 -31.30
CA ASN A 65 -5.19 6.02 -30.63
C ASN A 65 -5.29 5.91 -29.10
N TYR A 66 -6.51 5.76 -28.57
CA TYR A 66 -6.71 5.51 -27.15
C TYR A 66 -6.11 4.16 -26.70
N GLN A 67 -6.38 3.08 -27.45
CA GLN A 67 -5.83 1.74 -27.14
C GLN A 67 -4.30 1.72 -27.20
N LEU A 68 -3.69 2.38 -28.20
CA LEU A 68 -2.24 2.50 -28.33
C LEU A 68 -1.64 3.29 -27.17
N ASN A 69 -2.28 4.38 -26.76
CA ASN A 69 -1.85 5.17 -25.60
C ASN A 69 -1.99 4.40 -24.27
N GLN A 70 -3.01 3.56 -24.12
CA GLN A 70 -3.14 2.70 -22.95
C GLN A 70 -2.05 1.62 -22.92
N ARG A 71 -1.78 0.96 -24.05
CA ARG A 71 -0.70 -0.04 -24.15
C ARG A 71 0.67 0.56 -23.88
N SER A 72 0.97 1.73 -24.44
CA SER A 72 2.26 2.40 -24.21
C SER A 72 2.47 2.74 -22.74
N ARG A 73 1.40 3.14 -22.02
CA ARG A 73 1.44 3.36 -20.56
C ARG A 73 1.67 2.08 -19.78
N LEU A 74 0.95 1.00 -20.11
CA LEU A 74 1.13 -0.29 -19.44
C LEU A 74 2.56 -0.82 -19.63
N LEU A 75 3.13 -0.69 -20.83
CA LEU A 75 4.52 -1.04 -21.11
C LEU A 75 5.51 -0.20 -20.30
N LYS A 76 5.24 1.11 -20.16
CA LYS A 76 6.07 2.00 -19.33
C LYS A 76 6.03 1.59 -17.86
N GLN A 77 4.84 1.36 -17.30
CA GLN A 77 4.67 0.89 -15.93
C GLN A 77 5.33 -0.48 -15.71
N PHE A 78 5.18 -1.39 -16.66
CA PHE A 78 5.83 -2.70 -16.59
C PHE A 78 7.36 -2.58 -16.55
N ASN A 79 7.94 -1.69 -17.37
CA ASN A 79 9.38 -1.45 -17.36
C ASN A 79 9.86 -0.78 -16.07
N GLU A 80 9.09 0.16 -15.52
CA GLU A 80 9.38 0.78 -14.22
C GLU A 80 9.35 -0.28 -13.10
N LEU A 81 8.30 -1.10 -13.04
CA LEU A 81 8.18 -2.19 -12.08
C LEU A 81 9.33 -3.21 -12.22
N LYS A 82 9.72 -3.54 -13.45
CA LYS A 82 10.85 -4.43 -13.72
C LYS A 82 12.15 -3.84 -13.17
N GLN A 83 12.37 -2.54 -13.33
CA GLN A 83 13.56 -1.89 -12.77
C GLN A 83 13.51 -1.84 -11.24
N THR A 84 12.39 -1.47 -10.63
CA THR A 84 12.25 -1.49 -9.16
C THR A 84 12.49 -2.90 -8.62
N ALA A 85 12.04 -3.95 -9.31
CA ALA A 85 12.28 -5.33 -8.91
C ALA A 85 13.77 -5.71 -8.98
N ILE A 86 14.48 -5.28 -10.04
CA ILE A 86 15.92 -5.46 -10.16
C ILE A 86 16.67 -4.72 -9.05
N GLU A 87 16.33 -3.46 -8.79
CA GLU A 87 16.93 -2.64 -7.72
C GLU A 87 16.66 -3.25 -6.33
N SER A 88 15.43 -3.73 -6.08
CA SER A 88 15.08 -4.42 -4.84
C SER A 88 15.89 -5.70 -4.66
N GLU A 89 16.10 -6.47 -5.73
CA GLU A 89 16.91 -7.69 -5.68
C GLU A 89 18.40 -7.38 -5.47
N GLN A 90 18.92 -6.32 -6.10
CA GLN A 90 20.29 -5.84 -5.85
C GLN A 90 20.46 -5.36 -4.40
N LEU A 91 19.47 -4.63 -3.87
CA LEU A 91 19.48 -4.21 -2.48
C LEU A 91 19.43 -5.42 -1.54
N ARG A 92 18.63 -6.43 -1.86
CA ARG A 92 18.59 -7.70 -1.11
C ARG A 92 19.97 -8.37 -1.10
N GLN A 93 20.61 -8.50 -2.25
CA GLN A 93 21.95 -9.07 -2.36
C GLN A 93 23.00 -8.25 -1.59
N LYS A 94 22.91 -6.93 -1.64
CA LYS A 94 23.79 -6.04 -0.88
C LYS A 94 23.59 -6.21 0.63
N LEU A 95 22.35 -6.21 1.10
CA LEU A 95 22.01 -6.48 2.50
C LEU A 95 22.46 -7.88 2.93
N GLU A 96 22.28 -8.90 2.10
CA GLU A 96 22.79 -10.25 2.36
C GLU A 96 24.33 -10.26 2.45
N SER A 97 25.02 -9.49 1.60
CA SER A 97 26.48 -9.35 1.66
C SER A 97 26.95 -8.58 2.91
N GLU A 98 26.26 -7.50 3.29
CA GLU A 98 26.54 -6.73 4.49
C GLU A 98 26.27 -7.56 5.74
N LEU A 99 25.16 -8.32 5.79
CA LEU A 99 24.86 -9.27 6.84
C LEU A 99 25.90 -10.39 6.90
N ARG A 100 26.42 -10.85 5.75
CA ARG A 100 27.51 -11.83 5.71
C ARG A 100 28.80 -11.24 6.27
N ILE A 101 29.15 -10.01 5.93
CA ILE A 101 30.31 -9.30 6.48
C ILE A 101 30.13 -9.06 7.98
N LEU A 102 28.94 -8.64 8.42
CA LEU A 102 28.62 -8.44 9.83
C LEU A 102 28.74 -9.77 10.57
N LYS A 103 28.19 -10.84 10.01
CA LYS A 103 28.33 -12.20 10.53
C LYS A 103 29.80 -12.60 10.65
N THR A 104 30.61 -12.37 9.62
CA THR A 104 32.07 -12.61 9.67
C THR A 104 32.80 -11.70 10.66
N SER A 105 32.30 -10.49 10.91
CA SER A 105 32.87 -9.57 11.92
C SER A 105 32.48 -9.94 13.35
N ILE A 106 31.29 -10.51 13.56
CA ILE A 106 30.85 -11.11 14.82
C ILE A 106 31.60 -12.43 15.06
N GLU A 107 31.86 -13.21 14.00
CA GLU A 107 32.68 -14.43 14.02
C GLU A 107 34.16 -14.16 14.43
N ARG A 108 34.65 -12.91 14.43
CA ARG A 108 36.02 -12.56 14.90
C ARG A 108 36.20 -12.61 16.42
N GLN A 109 35.17 -12.96 17.18
CA GLN A 109 35.27 -13.32 18.60
C GLN A 109 34.69 -14.71 18.89
N ASP A 110 34.62 -15.60 17.90
CA ASP A 110 34.13 -16.96 18.10
C ASP A 110 35.12 -17.79 18.92
N LEU A 111 34.57 -18.50 19.90
CA LEU A 111 35.29 -19.53 20.62
C LEU A 111 35.60 -20.67 19.63
N PRO A 112 36.89 -20.91 19.27
CA PRO A 112 37.23 -21.88 18.25
C PRO A 112 36.74 -23.27 18.64
N LEU A 113 35.94 -23.91 17.79
CA LEU A 113 35.38 -25.25 18.07
C LEU A 113 36.47 -26.30 18.35
N GLY A 114 37.68 -26.10 17.82
CA GLY A 114 38.84 -26.93 18.13
C GLY A 114 39.28 -26.83 19.59
N LEU A 115 39.26 -25.63 20.19
CA LEU A 115 39.58 -25.45 21.61
C LEU A 115 38.49 -26.03 22.51
N VAL A 116 37.22 -25.89 22.11
CA VAL A 116 36.11 -26.50 22.84
C VAL A 116 36.18 -28.03 22.78
N ALA A 117 36.46 -28.60 21.60
CA ALA A 117 36.63 -30.03 21.44
C ALA A 117 37.84 -30.56 22.23
N TYR A 118 38.93 -29.80 22.28
CA TYR A 118 40.09 -30.14 23.10
C TYR A 118 39.75 -30.22 24.59
N GLU A 119 39.08 -29.20 25.14
CA GLU A 119 38.64 -29.20 26.55
C GLU A 119 37.57 -30.29 26.85
N LEU A 120 36.81 -30.71 25.84
CA LEU A 120 35.86 -31.82 25.92
C LEU A 120 36.51 -33.21 25.72
N GLY A 121 37.81 -33.27 25.39
CA GLY A 121 38.53 -34.54 25.19
C GLY A 121 38.13 -35.32 23.93
N ILE A 122 37.60 -34.65 22.90
CA ILE A 122 37.19 -35.27 21.63
C ILE A 122 38.20 -34.97 20.51
N ASN A 123 38.80 -36.03 19.94
CA ASN A 123 39.67 -35.96 18.76
C ASN A 123 38.83 -35.81 17.48
N GLN A 124 39.18 -34.84 16.64
CA GLN A 124 38.36 -34.44 15.48
C GLN A 124 38.44 -35.44 14.33
N ASP A 125 37.31 -35.79 13.73
CA ASP A 125 37.20 -35.88 12.27
C ASP A 125 35.74 -35.75 11.80
N ASN A 126 35.52 -34.80 10.90
CA ASN A 126 34.33 -34.57 10.05
C ASN A 126 32.94 -34.24 10.65
N GLN A 127 32.63 -34.47 11.93
CA GLN A 127 31.27 -34.19 12.46
C GLN A 127 31.07 -32.84 13.16
N LEU A 128 32.13 -32.07 13.38
CA LEU A 128 32.08 -30.78 14.11
C LEU A 128 31.66 -29.59 13.23
N SER A 129 31.77 -29.71 11.90
CA SER A 129 31.59 -28.58 10.97
C SER A 129 30.18 -27.99 10.91
N LYS A 130 29.18 -28.63 11.54
CA LYS A 130 27.77 -28.19 11.54
C LYS A 130 27.24 -27.76 12.92
N LYS A 131 28.07 -27.79 13.98
CA LYS A 131 27.63 -27.50 15.36
C LYS A 131 28.33 -26.25 15.90
N ASN A 132 27.63 -25.47 16.72
CA ASN A 132 28.24 -24.36 17.48
C ASN A 132 28.78 -24.88 18.82
N ALA A 133 29.58 -24.05 19.51
CA ALA A 133 30.27 -24.42 20.74
C ALA A 133 29.32 -24.88 21.86
N VAL A 134 28.16 -24.24 22.00
CA VAL A 134 27.17 -24.59 23.04
C VAL A 134 26.50 -25.93 22.72
N ASP A 135 26.03 -26.13 21.48
CA ASP A 135 25.45 -27.40 21.03
C ASP A 135 26.44 -28.56 21.19
N LEU A 136 27.73 -28.30 20.99
CA LEU A 136 28.78 -29.29 21.17
C LEU A 136 28.93 -29.72 22.64
N VAL A 137 28.98 -28.77 23.57
CA VAL A 137 29.06 -29.05 25.02
C VAL A 137 27.83 -29.80 25.50
N MET A 138 26.63 -29.32 25.12
CA MET A 138 25.37 -29.99 25.48
C MET A 138 25.34 -31.44 25.01
N GLN A 139 25.81 -31.71 23.79
CA GLN A 139 25.81 -33.06 23.24
C GLN A 139 26.84 -33.97 23.92
N VAL A 140 28.07 -33.49 24.13
CA VAL A 140 29.16 -34.32 24.65
C VAL A 140 28.97 -34.58 26.14
N ASN A 141 28.63 -33.55 26.91
CA ASN A 141 28.41 -33.66 28.35
C ASN A 141 26.99 -34.12 28.69
N GLN A 142 26.12 -34.34 27.69
CA GLN A 142 24.70 -34.72 27.87
C GLN A 142 23.97 -33.81 28.88
N CYS A 143 24.23 -32.51 28.81
CA CYS A 143 23.76 -31.53 29.79
C CYS A 143 22.77 -30.53 29.18
N GLN A 144 22.06 -29.80 30.04
CA GLN A 144 21.12 -28.77 29.60
C GLN A 144 21.85 -27.47 29.24
N PHE A 145 21.12 -26.53 28.64
CA PHE A 145 21.67 -25.26 28.18
C PHE A 145 22.43 -24.51 29.28
N ASP A 146 21.82 -24.40 30.47
CA ASP A 146 22.41 -23.69 31.61
C ASP A 146 23.74 -24.32 32.08
N ASP A 147 23.79 -25.65 32.14
CA ASP A 147 25.00 -26.41 32.50
C ASP A 147 26.12 -26.21 31.48
N ALA A 148 25.77 -26.16 30.19
CA ALA A 148 26.71 -25.89 29.12
C ALA A 148 27.29 -24.48 29.21
N LEU A 149 26.50 -23.49 29.64
CA LEU A 149 26.98 -22.12 29.88
C LEU A 149 27.93 -22.05 31.06
N ILE A 150 27.60 -22.73 32.16
CA ILE A 150 28.47 -22.80 33.34
C ILE A 150 29.81 -23.41 32.96
N TRP A 151 29.80 -24.50 32.19
CA TRP A 151 31.01 -25.16 31.70
C TRP A 151 31.84 -24.24 30.78
N LEU A 152 31.20 -23.55 29.83
CA LEU A 152 31.87 -22.62 28.93
C LEU A 152 32.48 -21.42 29.67
N ARG A 153 31.76 -20.89 30.67
CA ARG A 153 32.25 -19.80 31.52
C ARG A 153 33.47 -20.25 32.33
N ASP A 154 33.43 -21.46 32.91
CA ASP A 154 34.52 -22.03 33.70
C ASP A 154 35.81 -22.20 32.87
N LYS A 155 35.68 -22.68 31.63
CA LYS A 155 36.83 -22.97 30.76
C LYS A 155 37.36 -21.78 29.99
N PHE A 156 36.50 -20.85 29.59
CA PHE A 156 36.85 -19.81 28.62
C PHE A 156 36.52 -18.39 29.06
N GLY A 157 35.94 -18.22 30.25
CA GLY A 157 35.54 -16.92 30.78
C GLY A 157 34.21 -16.41 30.23
N GLU A 158 33.70 -15.35 30.85
CA GLU A 158 32.37 -14.79 30.59
C GLU A 158 32.23 -14.21 29.18
N GLU A 159 33.22 -13.45 28.70
CA GLU A 159 33.17 -12.81 27.37
C GLU A 159 33.04 -13.84 26.23
N ARG A 160 33.84 -14.91 26.29
CA ARG A 160 33.83 -15.96 25.25
C ARG A 160 32.58 -16.82 25.29
N MET A 161 32.05 -17.06 26.49
CA MET A 161 30.75 -17.71 26.66
C MET A 161 29.62 -16.88 26.03
N LEU A 162 29.57 -15.57 26.29
CA LEU A 162 28.57 -14.68 25.70
C LEU A 162 28.65 -14.64 24.16
N ALA A 163 29.86 -14.62 23.60
CA ALA A 163 30.06 -14.70 22.16
C ALA A 163 29.52 -16.03 21.59
N ALA A 164 29.83 -17.15 22.23
CA ALA A 164 29.37 -18.48 21.81
C ALA A 164 27.83 -18.59 21.79
N VAL A 165 27.15 -18.07 22.81
CA VAL A 165 25.68 -18.05 22.91
C VAL A 165 25.07 -17.15 21.85
N THR A 166 25.58 -15.94 21.69
CA THR A 166 25.08 -14.97 20.71
C THR A 166 25.06 -15.57 19.31
N ASN A 167 26.13 -16.25 18.93
CA ASN A 167 26.24 -16.91 17.63
C ASN A 167 25.30 -18.11 17.47
N GLN A 168 25.13 -18.94 18.49
CA GLN A 168 24.17 -20.04 18.46
C GLN A 168 22.75 -19.51 18.26
N VAL A 169 22.34 -18.50 19.03
CA VAL A 169 21.00 -17.90 18.96
C VAL A 169 20.78 -17.22 17.61
N ALA A 170 21.75 -16.44 17.12
CA ALA A 170 21.67 -15.80 15.81
C ALA A 170 21.53 -16.83 14.67
N ASN A 171 22.36 -17.88 14.66
CA ASN A 171 22.29 -18.94 13.65
C ASN A 171 20.98 -19.74 13.72
N ARG A 172 20.46 -19.99 14.93
CA ARG A 172 19.16 -20.64 15.12
C ARG A 172 18.02 -19.75 14.63
N ALA A 173 18.05 -18.46 14.95
CA ALA A 173 17.07 -17.47 14.50
C ALA A 173 17.05 -17.36 12.97
N LEU A 174 18.23 -17.28 12.32
CA LEU A 174 18.35 -17.25 10.87
C LEU A 174 17.80 -18.53 10.22
N ARG A 175 18.12 -19.71 10.75
CA ARG A 175 17.55 -20.98 10.26
C ARG A 175 16.02 -20.97 10.32
N ILE A 176 15.46 -20.53 11.45
CA ILE A 176 14.00 -20.41 11.63
C ILE A 176 13.41 -19.43 10.61
N ALA A 177 14.03 -18.27 10.42
CA ALA A 177 13.58 -17.25 9.46
C ALA A 177 13.62 -17.75 8.01
N HIS A 178 14.66 -18.49 7.62
CA HIS A 178 14.76 -19.09 6.28
C HIS A 178 13.77 -20.22 6.06
N GLN A 179 13.50 -21.04 7.09
CA GLN A 179 12.54 -22.14 7.01
C GLN A 179 11.09 -21.65 7.03
N ASN A 180 10.82 -20.49 7.60
CA ASN A 180 9.48 -19.91 7.73
C ASN A 180 9.41 -18.62 6.90
N PRO A 181 9.10 -18.70 5.60
CA PRO A 181 8.97 -17.50 4.76
C PRO A 181 7.92 -16.55 5.35
N GLN A 182 8.09 -15.25 5.12
CA GLN A 182 7.15 -14.26 5.61
C GLN A 182 5.74 -14.59 5.14
N ARG A 183 4.82 -14.77 6.10
CA ARG A 183 3.41 -14.99 5.78
C ARG A 183 2.85 -13.73 5.12
N VAL A 184 2.27 -13.91 3.93
CA VAL A 184 1.47 -12.88 3.27
C VAL A 184 0.24 -12.63 4.13
N PHE A 185 -0.10 -11.36 4.33
CA PHE A 185 -1.28 -10.99 5.10
C PHE A 185 -2.55 -11.42 4.33
N VAL A 186 -3.46 -12.08 5.02
CA VAL A 186 -4.77 -12.46 4.48
C VAL A 186 -5.83 -11.62 5.18
N PRO A 187 -6.56 -10.76 4.44
CA PRO A 187 -7.59 -9.93 5.04
C PRO A 187 -8.84 -10.74 5.45
N PRO A 188 -9.71 -10.19 6.30
CA PRO A 188 -10.98 -10.82 6.67
C PRO A 188 -11.80 -11.22 5.44
N ALA A 189 -12.50 -12.35 5.49
CA ALA A 189 -13.36 -12.78 4.40
C ALA A 189 -14.52 -11.77 4.18
N PRO A 190 -14.74 -11.28 2.95
CA PRO A 190 -15.86 -10.40 2.66
C PRO A 190 -17.19 -11.14 2.74
N ASN A 191 -18.21 -10.48 3.28
CA ASN A 191 -19.58 -10.93 3.34
C ASN A 191 -20.51 -9.93 2.61
N PRO A 192 -20.82 -10.16 1.32
CA PRO A 192 -21.68 -9.27 0.53
C PRO A 192 -23.09 -9.10 1.11
N ASN A 193 -23.60 -10.07 1.86
CA ASN A 193 -24.94 -10.00 2.45
C ASN A 193 -25.07 -8.91 3.51
N LEU A 194 -23.97 -8.60 4.20
CA LEU A 194 -23.91 -7.56 5.24
C LEU A 194 -23.49 -6.19 4.68
N TRP A 195 -23.14 -6.10 3.39
CA TRP A 195 -22.70 -4.84 2.78
C TRP A 195 -23.75 -3.72 2.88
N LYS A 196 -25.02 -4.05 2.64
CA LYS A 196 -26.10 -3.04 2.68
C LYS A 196 -26.25 -2.38 4.05
N GLU A 197 -26.01 -3.14 5.12
CA GLU A 197 -26.04 -2.63 6.49
C GLU A 197 -24.88 -1.67 6.73
N VAL A 198 -23.66 -2.07 6.33
CA VAL A 198 -22.47 -1.22 6.40
C VAL A 198 -22.64 0.06 5.59
N GLU A 199 -23.13 -0.02 4.35
CA GLU A 199 -23.38 1.14 3.50
C GLU A 199 -24.36 2.12 4.16
N LYS A 200 -25.50 1.61 4.66
CA LYS A 200 -26.51 2.42 5.35
C LYS A 200 -25.95 3.05 6.62
N TYR A 201 -25.14 2.31 7.38
CA TYR A 201 -24.51 2.82 8.59
C TYR A 201 -23.61 4.01 8.30
N PHE A 202 -22.74 3.94 7.29
CA PHE A 202 -21.88 5.07 6.90
C PHE A 202 -22.64 6.28 6.40
N GLN A 203 -23.74 6.06 5.68
CA GLN A 203 -24.60 7.15 5.22
C GLN A 203 -25.27 7.86 6.39
N LEU A 204 -25.85 7.12 7.34
CA LEU A 204 -26.60 7.69 8.46
C LEU A 204 -25.72 8.25 9.57
N HIS A 205 -24.66 7.52 9.96
CA HIS A 205 -23.83 7.87 11.11
C HIS A 205 -22.62 8.73 10.77
N TYR A 206 -22.17 8.72 9.51
CA TYR A 206 -20.97 9.44 9.10
C TYR A 206 -21.19 10.40 7.92
N CYS A 207 -22.42 10.51 7.39
CA CYS A 207 -22.73 11.41 6.28
C CYS A 207 -21.86 11.16 5.02
N ILE A 208 -21.37 9.93 4.85
CA ILE A 208 -20.58 9.53 3.68
C ILE A 208 -21.55 9.18 2.55
N PRO A 209 -21.48 9.84 1.38
CA PRO A 209 -22.41 9.58 0.28
C PRO A 209 -22.35 8.14 -0.22
N GLN A 210 -23.51 7.58 -0.54
CA GLN A 210 -23.65 6.21 -1.04
C GLN A 210 -22.78 5.93 -2.27
N ARG A 211 -22.70 6.89 -3.20
CA ARG A 211 -21.85 6.74 -4.40
C ARG A 211 -20.38 6.55 -4.03
N LEU A 212 -19.90 7.26 -3.01
CA LEU A 212 -18.51 7.13 -2.57
C LEU A 212 -18.27 5.77 -1.90
N THR A 213 -19.15 5.33 -0.98
CA THR A 213 -19.02 4.03 -0.33
C THR A 213 -19.06 2.88 -1.36
N GLN A 214 -19.92 2.96 -2.38
CA GLN A 214 -19.96 2.00 -3.49
C GLN A 214 -18.67 1.95 -4.29
N ILE A 215 -18.10 3.11 -4.66
CA ILE A 215 -16.83 3.16 -5.40
C ILE A 215 -15.70 2.55 -4.57
N VAL A 216 -15.65 2.85 -3.26
CA VAL A 216 -14.60 2.33 -2.37
C VAL A 216 -14.76 0.80 -2.19
N ASN A 217 -15.99 0.28 -2.15
CA ASN A 217 -16.26 -1.17 -2.14
C ASN A 217 -15.92 -1.85 -3.45
N GLN A 218 -16.33 -1.31 -4.59
CA GLN A 218 -15.97 -1.84 -5.91
C GLN A 218 -14.45 -1.92 -6.13
N ARG A 219 -13.69 -1.04 -5.47
CA ARG A 219 -12.21 -1.06 -5.46
C ARG A 219 -11.60 -2.01 -4.43
N GLY A 220 -12.41 -2.76 -3.68
CA GLY A 220 -11.98 -3.67 -2.63
C GLY A 220 -11.37 -2.98 -1.41
N LEU A 221 -11.61 -1.67 -1.22
CA LEU A 221 -11.00 -0.90 -0.14
C LEU A 221 -11.87 -0.81 1.12
N LEU A 222 -13.17 -1.06 0.99
CA LEU A 222 -14.14 -1.07 2.09
C LEU A 222 -15.19 -2.17 1.85
N TYR A 223 -15.36 -3.10 2.78
CA TYR A 223 -16.40 -4.13 2.69
C TYR A 223 -16.90 -4.54 4.08
N ALA A 224 -17.94 -5.37 4.15
CA ALA A 224 -18.42 -5.97 5.40
C ALA A 224 -17.78 -7.35 5.60
N ASP A 225 -17.27 -7.67 6.79
CA ASP A 225 -16.83 -9.04 7.10
C ASP A 225 -17.98 -9.93 7.62
N THR A 226 -17.66 -11.17 7.95
CA THR A 226 -18.61 -12.14 8.52
C THR A 226 -19.12 -11.77 9.90
N SER A 227 -18.44 -10.87 10.63
CA SER A 227 -18.88 -10.35 11.94
C SER A 227 -19.83 -9.15 11.83
N GLY A 228 -20.05 -8.64 10.60
CA GLY A 228 -20.80 -7.40 10.37
C GLY A 228 -19.99 -6.13 10.64
N SER A 229 -18.66 -6.25 10.78
CA SER A 229 -17.77 -5.11 10.91
C SER A 229 -17.43 -4.54 9.53
N ALA A 230 -17.24 -3.22 9.46
CA ALA A 230 -16.70 -2.56 8.29
C ALA A 230 -15.18 -2.73 8.24
N VAL A 231 -14.69 -3.35 7.17
CA VAL A 231 -13.27 -3.61 6.94
C VAL A 231 -12.71 -2.62 5.94
N PHE A 232 -11.72 -1.84 6.34
CA PHE A 232 -10.95 -0.98 5.45
C PHE A 232 -9.58 -1.58 5.17
N ILE A 233 -9.24 -1.79 3.91
CA ILE A 233 -7.98 -2.41 3.52
C ILE A 233 -6.81 -1.43 3.67
N ALA A 234 -5.78 -1.87 4.40
CA ALA A 234 -4.49 -1.20 4.46
C ALA A 234 -3.56 -1.80 3.40
N ARG A 235 -2.90 -0.92 2.65
CA ARG A 235 -2.01 -1.31 1.57
C ARG A 235 -0.77 -0.43 1.52
N ASN A 236 0.32 -0.99 1.01
CA ASN A 236 1.50 -0.20 0.71
C ASN A 236 1.25 0.72 -0.51
N LEU A 237 2.23 1.57 -0.86
CA LEU A 237 2.10 2.47 -2.01
C LEU A 237 2.11 1.73 -3.36
N SER A 238 2.62 0.50 -3.38
CA SER A 238 2.57 -0.43 -4.52
C SER A 238 1.24 -1.21 -4.61
N SER A 239 0.28 -0.92 -3.72
CA SER A 239 -1.04 -1.56 -3.63
C SER A 239 -1.06 -3.02 -3.13
N GLU A 240 0.01 -3.53 -2.54
CA GLU A 240 0.00 -4.80 -1.82
C GLU A 240 -0.80 -4.65 -0.52
N VAL A 241 -1.66 -5.63 -0.23
CA VAL A 241 -2.49 -5.64 0.98
C VAL A 241 -1.66 -6.08 2.17
N THR A 242 -1.44 -5.17 3.12
CA THR A 242 -0.56 -5.41 4.27
C THR A 242 -1.32 -5.46 5.59
N GLY A 243 -2.58 -5.05 5.61
CA GLY A 243 -3.40 -5.06 6.82
C GLY A 243 -4.87 -4.73 6.57
N ALA A 244 -5.64 -4.72 7.65
CA ALA A 244 -7.04 -4.34 7.60
C ALA A 244 -7.48 -3.64 8.90
N TYR A 245 -8.13 -2.50 8.75
CA TYR A 245 -8.79 -1.78 9.83
C TYR A 245 -10.22 -2.28 9.99
N LEU A 246 -10.61 -2.61 11.21
CA LEU A 246 -11.95 -3.06 11.54
C LEU A 246 -12.67 -1.96 12.29
N HIS A 247 -13.88 -1.65 11.84
CA HIS A 247 -14.80 -0.76 12.52
C HIS A 247 -16.08 -1.53 12.84
N SER A 248 -16.29 -1.82 14.12
CA SER A 248 -17.50 -2.51 14.56
C SER A 248 -18.69 -1.55 14.55
N LEU A 249 -19.79 -1.99 13.94
CA LEU A 249 -21.05 -1.24 13.90
C LEU A 249 -21.80 -1.30 15.24
N GLN A 250 -21.48 -2.26 16.10
CA GLN A 250 -22.18 -2.51 17.36
C GLN A 250 -21.62 -1.68 18.52
N THR A 251 -20.39 -1.17 18.39
CA THR A 251 -19.75 -0.38 19.44
C THR A 251 -20.04 1.10 19.27
N THR A 252 -20.38 1.79 20.36
CA THR A 252 -20.53 3.26 20.38
C THR A 252 -19.19 4.00 20.34
N ALA A 253 -18.08 3.28 20.51
CA ALA A 253 -16.74 3.84 20.37
C ALA A 253 -16.39 3.96 18.88
N ASN A 254 -16.10 5.18 18.41
CA ASN A 254 -15.60 5.47 17.05
C ASN A 254 -14.13 5.00 16.84
N GLY A 255 -13.78 3.85 17.42
CA GLY A 255 -12.45 3.26 17.35
C GLY A 255 -12.27 2.37 16.13
N PHE A 256 -11.01 2.15 15.78
CA PHE A 256 -10.58 1.13 14.84
C PHE A 256 -9.71 0.13 15.58
N SER A 257 -9.98 -1.16 15.40
CA SER A 257 -9.03 -2.22 15.70
C SER A 257 -8.32 -2.64 14.41
N LEU A 258 -7.19 -3.34 14.53
CA LEU A 258 -6.55 -3.97 13.38
C LEU A 258 -6.77 -5.47 13.41
N TYR A 259 -6.96 -6.04 12.22
CA TYR A 259 -7.06 -7.47 12.06
C TYR A 259 -5.72 -8.16 12.37
N PRO A 260 -5.71 -9.31 13.06
CA PRO A 260 -4.50 -10.07 13.34
C PRO A 260 -3.66 -10.33 12.08
N GLY A 261 -2.34 -10.16 12.20
CA GLY A 261 -1.40 -10.29 11.07
C GLY A 261 -1.19 -9.01 10.26
N SER A 262 -1.94 -7.93 10.52
CA SER A 262 -1.72 -6.63 9.85
C SER A 262 -0.34 -6.05 10.15
N LYS A 263 0.38 -5.61 9.11
CA LYS A 263 1.69 -4.94 9.18
C LYS A 263 1.53 -3.41 9.18
N ARG A 264 1.35 -2.81 10.35
CA ARG A 264 1.21 -1.34 10.55
C ARG A 264 2.35 -0.50 9.96
N SER A 265 3.55 -1.04 9.96
CA SER A 265 4.75 -0.36 9.47
C SER A 265 4.87 -0.39 7.95
N ALA A 266 4.10 -1.24 7.26
CA ALA A 266 4.28 -1.53 5.84
C ALA A 266 3.12 -1.04 4.96
N GLY A 267 1.98 -0.66 5.53
CA GLY A 267 0.92 -0.05 4.74
C GLY A 267 -0.18 0.62 5.55
N TRP A 268 -1.01 1.34 4.81
CA TRP A 268 -1.97 2.29 5.35
C TRP A 268 -3.27 2.24 4.54
N PHE A 269 -4.36 2.71 5.14
CA PHE A 269 -5.54 3.01 4.32
C PHE A 269 -5.27 4.29 3.54
N HIS A 270 -5.41 4.22 2.21
CA HIS A 270 -5.27 5.40 1.37
C HIS A 270 -6.14 5.35 0.12
N LEU A 271 -6.60 6.53 -0.30
CA LEU A 271 -7.32 6.73 -1.54
C LEU A 271 -6.83 8.00 -2.24
N SER A 272 -6.97 8.05 -3.56
CA SER A 272 -6.68 9.25 -4.35
C SER A 272 -7.95 9.77 -5.01
N MET A 273 -8.11 11.09 -5.00
CA MET A 273 -9.20 11.81 -5.66
C MET A 273 -8.68 12.82 -6.69
N GLY A 274 -9.56 13.25 -7.60
CA GLY A 274 -9.26 14.25 -8.62
C GLY A 274 -8.85 13.63 -9.95
N LYS A 275 -7.75 14.12 -10.53
CA LYS A 275 -7.26 13.70 -11.86
C LYS A 275 -6.99 12.19 -11.93
N SER A 276 -6.94 11.66 -13.16
CA SER A 276 -6.62 10.25 -13.47
C SER A 276 -5.34 9.76 -12.77
N SER A 277 -5.25 8.46 -12.53
CA SER A 277 -4.09 7.76 -11.94
C SER A 277 -2.76 8.06 -12.64
N ASP A 278 -2.80 8.47 -13.91
CA ASP A 278 -1.62 8.82 -14.71
C ASP A 278 -0.95 10.14 -14.27
N ASN A 279 -1.66 10.99 -13.53
CA ASN A 279 -1.10 12.24 -13.03
C ASN A 279 -0.32 11.97 -11.74
N PRO A 280 0.82 12.62 -11.48
CA PRO A 280 1.49 12.49 -10.20
C PRO A 280 0.60 13.01 -9.06
N ILE A 281 0.78 12.46 -7.86
CA ILE A 281 0.13 12.99 -6.65
C ILE A 281 0.78 14.34 -6.36
N THR A 282 -0.01 15.42 -6.41
CA THR A 282 0.48 16.79 -6.15
C THR A 282 0.22 17.23 -4.72
N THR A 283 -0.72 16.56 -4.06
CA THR A 283 -1.16 16.89 -2.70
C THR A 283 -1.37 15.62 -1.89
N ALA A 284 -0.86 15.57 -0.66
CA ALA A 284 -1.10 14.49 0.29
C ALA A 284 -1.71 15.05 1.59
N MET A 285 -2.85 14.50 2.00
CA MET A 285 -3.61 14.86 3.20
C MET A 285 -3.48 13.71 4.21
N LEU A 286 -2.82 13.96 5.33
CA LEU A 286 -2.58 12.98 6.37
C LEU A 286 -3.65 13.08 7.46
N THR A 287 -4.42 12.01 7.70
CA THR A 287 -5.53 12.02 8.67
C THR A 287 -5.36 10.94 9.74
N THR A 288 -6.26 10.86 10.73
CA THR A 288 -6.14 9.91 11.85
C THR A 288 -6.84 8.56 11.67
N SER A 289 -7.66 8.39 10.63
CA SER A 289 -8.42 7.16 10.40
C SER A 289 -9.04 7.10 9.00
N PRO A 290 -9.44 5.91 8.52
CA PRO A 290 -10.14 5.78 7.24
C PRO A 290 -11.37 6.67 7.08
N ILE A 291 -12.19 6.80 8.13
CA ILE A 291 -13.37 7.69 8.12
C ILE A 291 -12.97 9.16 7.99
N GLU A 292 -11.91 9.58 8.66
CA GLU A 292 -11.42 10.96 8.56
C GLU A 292 -10.85 11.25 7.16
N SER A 293 -10.14 10.29 6.56
CA SER A 293 -9.69 10.35 5.16
C SER A 293 -10.85 10.52 4.18
N LEU A 294 -11.91 9.72 4.33
CA LEU A 294 -13.10 9.83 3.49
C LEU A 294 -13.85 11.15 3.72
N SER A 295 -14.00 11.56 4.98
CA SER A 295 -14.72 12.77 5.35
C SER A 295 -14.03 14.02 4.82
N LEU A 296 -12.70 14.10 4.97
CA LEU A 296 -11.91 15.20 4.44
C LEU A 296 -11.89 15.21 2.90
N ALA A 297 -11.89 14.03 2.26
CA ALA A 297 -12.03 13.95 0.82
C ALA A 297 -13.34 14.58 0.35
N ILE A 298 -14.46 14.31 1.02
CA ILE A 298 -15.75 14.94 0.70
C ILE A 298 -15.71 16.45 0.92
N LEU A 299 -15.15 16.91 2.05
CA LEU A 299 -15.05 18.34 2.38
C LEU A 299 -14.17 19.14 1.41
N ASN A 300 -13.21 18.50 0.76
CA ASN A 300 -12.30 19.09 -0.21
C ASN A 300 -12.81 19.01 -1.66
N ALA A 301 -14.01 18.48 -1.89
CA ALA A 301 -14.63 18.52 -3.20
C ALA A 301 -15.01 19.96 -3.60
N PRO A 302 -14.92 20.35 -4.88
CA PRO A 302 -14.43 19.56 -6.01
C PRO A 302 -12.90 19.47 -6.06
N HIS A 303 -12.38 18.29 -6.44
CA HIS A 303 -10.93 18.07 -6.53
C HIS A 303 -10.36 18.52 -7.87
N THR A 304 -9.59 19.60 -7.87
CA THR A 304 -8.91 20.15 -9.06
C THR A 304 -7.56 19.49 -9.36
N HIS A 305 -6.94 18.89 -8.34
CA HIS A 305 -5.62 18.26 -8.43
C HIS A 305 -5.66 16.84 -7.86
N ARG A 306 -4.68 15.99 -8.24
CA ARG A 306 -4.61 14.62 -7.75
C ARG A 306 -4.16 14.63 -6.29
N THR A 307 -5.09 14.32 -5.40
CA THR A 307 -4.91 14.41 -3.94
C THR A 307 -4.97 13.02 -3.32
N LEU A 308 -3.93 12.64 -2.58
CA LEU A 308 -3.89 11.43 -1.77
C LEU A 308 -4.43 11.74 -0.36
N TYR A 309 -5.36 10.93 0.12
CA TYR A 309 -5.80 10.91 1.52
C TYR A 309 -5.22 9.66 2.16
N LEU A 310 -4.37 9.85 3.16
CA LEU A 310 -3.61 8.81 3.83
C LEU A 310 -3.96 8.80 5.31
N SER A 311 -4.49 7.67 5.77
CA SER A 311 -4.77 7.46 7.19
C SER A 311 -3.50 7.03 7.91
N ILE A 312 -3.15 7.77 8.96
CA ILE A 312 -2.05 7.44 9.86
C ILE A 312 -2.64 7.10 11.22
N ASP A 313 -2.29 5.93 11.71
CA ASP A 313 -2.81 5.42 12.98
C ASP A 313 -2.44 6.34 14.13
N ARG A 314 -3.37 6.48 15.07
CA ARG A 314 -3.09 7.16 16.33
C ARG A 314 -2.08 6.34 17.12
N ILE A 315 -0.99 6.98 17.53
CA ILE A 315 -0.15 6.48 18.60
C ILE A 315 -0.89 6.81 19.90
N HIS A 316 -1.79 5.91 20.32
CA HIS A 316 -2.38 6.03 21.64
C HIS A 316 -1.32 5.63 22.68
N SER A 317 -0.92 6.62 23.48
CA SER A 317 -0.60 6.45 24.90
C SER A 317 0.37 5.31 25.24
N LEU A 318 1.57 5.38 24.71
CA LEU A 318 2.71 4.85 25.43
C LEU A 318 3.61 6.06 25.69
N ASN A 319 4.06 6.25 26.93
CA ASN A 319 5.15 7.16 27.30
C ASN A 319 6.50 6.78 26.63
N ILE A 320 6.43 6.01 25.54
CA ILE A 320 7.54 5.65 24.66
C ILE A 320 7.60 6.79 23.64
N ALA A 321 8.44 7.77 24.00
CA ALA A 321 8.88 8.92 23.25
C ALA A 321 8.57 8.86 21.74
N GLU A 322 7.72 9.78 21.26
CA GLU A 322 7.81 10.61 20.04
C GLU A 322 8.33 10.05 18.69
N HIS A 323 8.73 8.77 18.57
CA HIS A 323 9.64 8.28 17.52
C HIS A 323 9.05 7.17 16.65
N TYR A 324 7.87 6.62 16.98
CA TYR A 324 7.30 5.49 16.22
C TYR A 324 6.06 5.90 15.41
N VAL A 325 6.18 6.94 14.58
CA VAL A 325 5.18 7.21 13.55
C VAL A 325 5.57 6.46 12.27
N CYS A 326 4.78 5.45 11.91
CA CYS A 326 4.96 4.74 10.65
C CYS A 326 4.29 5.53 9.53
N VAL A 327 5.07 6.23 8.72
CA VAL A 327 4.63 7.08 7.61
C VAL A 327 5.57 6.84 6.42
N PRO A 328 5.09 6.85 5.15
CA PRO A 328 5.97 6.70 3.99
C PRO A 328 6.72 8.01 3.70
N ILE A 329 7.72 8.33 4.53
CA ILE A 329 8.45 9.61 4.52
C ILE A 329 9.09 9.88 3.15
N ASP A 330 9.75 8.88 2.56
CA ASP A 330 10.48 9.06 1.30
C ASP A 330 9.54 9.45 0.17
N PHE A 331 8.38 8.80 0.08
CA PHE A 331 7.34 9.19 -0.86
C PHE A 331 6.80 10.59 -0.57
N LEU A 332 6.46 10.91 0.69
CA LEU A 332 5.86 12.19 1.03
C LEU A 332 6.80 13.38 0.77
N LYS A 333 8.12 13.19 0.88
CA LYS A 333 9.11 14.20 0.48
C LYS A 333 9.07 14.54 -1.02
N THR A 334 8.60 13.61 -1.86
CA THR A 334 8.43 13.86 -3.31
C THR A 334 7.12 14.57 -3.65
N VAL A 335 6.16 14.63 -2.72
CA VAL A 335 4.86 15.25 -2.95
C VAL A 335 4.97 16.77 -2.72
N PRO A 336 4.58 17.62 -3.69
CA PRO A 336 4.73 19.08 -3.58
C PRO A 336 4.02 19.69 -2.36
N ASN A 337 2.80 19.24 -2.07
CA ASN A 337 1.99 19.78 -0.98
C ASN A 337 1.61 18.67 -0.02
N VAL A 338 2.22 18.65 1.17
CA VAL A 338 1.84 17.72 2.23
C VAL A 338 1.14 18.50 3.34
N ALA A 339 -0.06 18.07 3.72
CA ALA A 339 -0.82 18.66 4.80
C ALA A 339 -1.11 17.63 5.90
N ILE A 340 -0.80 17.99 7.14
CA ILE A 340 -1.09 17.21 8.35
C ILE A 340 -2.48 17.63 8.82
N ALA A 341 -3.49 16.88 8.37
CA ALA A 341 -4.91 17.14 8.57
C ALA A 341 -5.48 16.37 9.77
N MET A 342 -5.03 16.68 10.98
CA MET A 342 -5.41 15.95 12.20
C MET A 342 -5.35 16.82 13.46
N PRO A 343 -5.94 16.39 14.60
CA PRO A 343 -5.90 17.14 15.86
C PRO A 343 -4.47 17.40 16.34
N ALA A 344 -4.25 18.58 16.96
CA ALA A 344 -2.92 19.09 17.34
C ALA A 344 -2.02 18.09 18.09
N LYS A 345 -2.61 17.28 18.98
CA LYS A 345 -1.90 16.26 19.76
C LYS A 345 -1.10 15.24 18.91
N ASN A 346 -1.49 15.02 17.66
CA ASN A 346 -0.85 14.06 16.77
C ASN A 346 0.11 14.72 15.75
N VAL A 347 0.17 16.05 15.70
CA VAL A 347 0.88 16.80 14.66
C VAL A 347 2.38 16.87 14.94
N ALA A 348 2.79 16.97 16.21
CA ALA A 348 4.19 17.27 16.57
C ALA A 348 5.19 16.23 16.04
N ALA A 349 4.90 14.94 16.20
CA ALA A 349 5.79 13.87 15.76
C ALA A 349 5.91 13.82 14.22
N ILE A 350 4.80 14.02 13.50
CA ILE A 350 4.80 14.03 12.03
C ILE A 350 5.52 15.28 11.50
N GLN A 351 5.34 16.44 12.14
CA GLN A 351 6.00 17.67 11.74
C GLN A 351 7.52 17.57 11.87
N LYS A 352 8.04 16.87 12.88
CA LYS A 352 9.48 16.61 13.00
C LYS A 352 10.03 15.83 11.79
N LEU A 353 9.26 14.88 11.28
CA LEU A 353 9.64 14.05 10.11
C LEU A 353 9.43 14.80 8.78
N LEU A 354 8.46 15.71 8.72
CA LEU A 354 8.07 16.46 7.54
C LEU A 354 7.94 17.96 7.88
N PRO A 355 9.08 18.68 8.05
CA PRO A 355 9.07 20.06 8.53
C PRO A 355 8.37 21.04 7.59
N GLY A 356 8.37 20.77 6.28
CA GLY A 356 7.67 21.58 5.26
C GLY A 356 6.17 21.30 5.13
N ALA A 357 5.60 20.37 5.92
CA ALA A 357 4.19 20.05 5.82
C ALA A 357 3.31 21.13 6.47
N THR A 358 2.20 21.46 5.81
CA THR A 358 1.21 22.44 6.29
C THR A 358 0.32 21.81 7.34
N LYS A 359 0.08 22.51 8.45
CA LYS A 359 -0.84 22.04 9.49
C LYS A 359 -2.27 22.43 9.15
N LEU A 360 -3.18 21.46 9.14
CA LEU A 360 -4.60 21.69 8.93
C LEU A 360 -5.37 21.03 10.08
N GLN A 361 -5.98 21.83 10.96
CA GLN A 361 -6.62 21.30 12.17
C GLN A 361 -8.14 21.35 12.06
N PRO A 362 -8.85 20.24 12.31
CA PRO A 362 -10.30 20.28 12.47
C PRO A 362 -10.67 20.89 13.82
N ARG A 363 -11.85 21.51 13.90
CA ARG A 363 -12.45 22.00 15.16
C ARG A 363 -12.70 20.86 16.15
N THR A 364 -13.14 19.72 15.63
CA THR A 364 -13.38 18.49 16.41
C THR A 364 -12.79 17.29 15.68
N THR A 365 -13.47 16.83 14.63
CA THR A 365 -12.96 15.88 13.64
C THR A 365 -13.50 16.28 12.26
N TRP A 366 -12.86 15.84 11.19
CA TRP A 366 -13.34 16.11 9.83
C TRP A 366 -14.71 15.51 9.60
N ASN A 367 -15.00 14.34 10.18
CA ASN A 367 -16.33 13.78 10.09
C ASN A 367 -17.40 14.63 10.77
N LYS A 368 -17.13 15.17 11.96
CA LYS A 368 -18.06 16.06 12.65
C LYS A 368 -18.30 17.36 11.87
N GLU A 369 -17.27 17.90 11.23
CA GLU A 369 -17.42 19.05 10.33
C GLU A 369 -18.26 18.72 9.10
N LEU A 370 -18.09 17.53 8.51
CA LEU A 370 -18.92 17.06 7.41
C LEU A 370 -20.39 16.97 7.81
N GLN A 371 -20.68 16.38 8.98
CA GLN A 371 -22.04 16.29 9.53
C GLN A 371 -22.68 17.69 9.71
N GLN A 372 -21.91 18.66 10.21
CA GLN A 372 -22.39 20.03 10.40
C GLN A 372 -22.68 20.73 9.07
N ARG A 373 -21.83 20.56 8.05
CA ARG A 373 -22.07 21.16 6.72
C ARG A 373 -23.29 20.55 6.02
N GLN A 374 -23.45 19.22 6.10
CA GLN A 374 -24.61 18.54 5.49
C GLN A 374 -25.91 18.79 6.26
N GLY A 375 -25.87 19.01 7.57
CA GLY A 375 -27.02 19.47 8.35
C GLY A 375 -27.52 20.87 7.94
N ALA A 376 -26.68 21.67 7.29
CA ALA A 376 -27.01 23.03 6.82
C ALA A 376 -27.41 23.11 5.34
N THR A 377 -27.19 22.05 4.55
CA THR A 377 -27.49 22.04 3.10
C THR A 377 -27.95 20.66 2.66
N TYR A 378 -29.25 20.55 2.35
CA TYR A 378 -29.83 19.41 1.65
C TYR A 378 -29.21 19.32 0.25
N TYR A 379 -28.61 18.16 -0.06
CA TYR A 379 -28.11 17.65 -1.34
C TYR A 379 -28.03 18.62 -2.54
N ALA A 380 -26.81 19.04 -2.87
CA ALA A 380 -26.42 19.31 -4.25
C ALA A 380 -24.92 19.05 -4.43
N ALA A 381 -24.56 18.40 -5.55
CA ALA A 381 -23.21 18.09 -6.02
C ALA A 381 -22.55 16.82 -5.45
N LEU A 382 -23.04 15.65 -5.89
CA LEU A 382 -22.21 14.48 -6.25
C LEU A 382 -22.94 13.55 -7.26
N GLU A 383 -23.83 14.10 -8.10
CA GLU A 383 -24.38 13.45 -9.30
C GLU A 383 -23.40 13.46 -10.47
#